data_AF-A0A3C0AG35-F1
#
_entry.id   AF-A0A3C0AG35-F1
#
_cell.length_a   1.000
_cell.length_b   1.000
_cell.length_c   1.000
_cell.angle_alpha   90.00
_cell.angle_beta   90.00
_cell.angle_gamma   90.00
#
_symmetry.space_group_name_H-M   'P 1'
#
loop_
_entity.id
_entity.type
_entity.pdbx_description
1 polymer ?
#
loop_
_entity_poly.entity_id
_entity_poly.type
_entity_poly.pdbx_seq_one_letter_code
_entity_poly.pdbx_strand_id
1 'polypeptide(L)'
;MVREPVIKGDDEPEEDSTGNGGGWDSSFLADDAEYDDALRPQRLSEVVGQRAGVERLEVFLDATRKRNEPLGHLLLDGPPGLGKTTLASVLPRELGTELQITSGPSLSAPKD
;
A
#
# COMPACT_ATOMS: atom_id res chain seq x y z
N MET A 1 8.75 -19.39 -4.88
CA MET A 1 10.03 -19.20 -5.58
C MET A 1 10.48 -17.79 -5.32
N VAL A 2 11.46 -17.64 -4.44
CA VAL A 2 12.14 -16.36 -4.20
C VAL A 2 12.95 -16.05 -5.47
N ARG A 3 12.79 -14.83 -6.00
CA ARG A 3 13.47 -14.40 -7.23
C ARG A 3 14.82 -13.84 -6.83
N GLU A 4 15.88 -14.39 -7.40
CA GLU A 4 17.24 -13.92 -7.17
C GLU A 4 17.44 -12.56 -7.85
N PRO A 5 18.06 -11.58 -7.16
CA PRO A 5 18.37 -10.30 -7.76
C PRO A 5 19.44 -10.46 -8.86
N VAL A 6 19.20 -9.81 -10.00
CA VAL A 6 19.96 -9.95 -11.26
C VAL A 6 21.19 -9.05 -11.30
N ILE A 7 21.37 -8.15 -10.32
CA ILE A 7 22.52 -7.24 -10.29
C ILE A 7 23.65 -7.88 -9.49
N LYS A 8 24.55 -8.52 -10.22
CA LYS A 8 25.89 -8.88 -9.74
C LYS A 8 26.70 -7.58 -9.76
N GLY A 9 26.94 -6.99 -8.58
CA GLY A 9 27.91 -5.91 -8.46
C GLY A 9 29.28 -6.47 -8.77
N ASP A 10 29.91 -6.00 -9.85
CA ASP A 10 31.28 -6.34 -10.21
C ASP A 10 32.28 -5.55 -9.35
N ASP A 11 32.16 -5.67 -8.03
CA ASP A 11 33.21 -5.26 -7.09
C ASP A 11 33.67 -6.52 -6.37
N GLU A 12 34.73 -7.15 -6.88
CA GLU A 12 35.48 -8.11 -6.07
C GLU A 12 36.07 -7.35 -4.87
N PRO A 13 35.82 -7.80 -3.63
CA PRO A 13 36.41 -7.13 -2.48
C PRO A 13 37.91 -7.43 -2.49
N GLU A 14 38.73 -6.42 -2.78
CA GLU A 14 40.13 -6.47 -2.42
C GLU A 14 40.23 -6.61 -0.90
N GLU A 15 40.82 -7.73 -0.44
CA GLU A 15 41.06 -8.00 0.97
C GLU A 15 42.14 -7.04 1.51
N ASP A 16 41.73 -5.81 1.87
CA ASP A 16 42.60 -4.95 2.65
C ASP A 16 42.54 -5.35 4.13
N SER A 17 43.70 -5.77 4.61
CA SER A 17 43.92 -6.41 5.91
C SER A 17 44.19 -5.35 6.97
N THR A 18 43.28 -4.39 7.19
CA THR A 18 43.33 -3.54 8.39
C THR A 18 41.96 -2.97 8.77
N GLY A 19 41.45 -3.36 9.94
CA GLY A 19 40.65 -2.44 10.77
C GLY A 19 39.12 -2.45 10.58
N ASN A 20 38.46 -2.79 11.68
CA ASN A 20 37.06 -2.52 12.04
C ASN A 20 36.00 -3.39 11.36
N GLY A 21 35.42 -4.29 12.15
CA GLY A 21 34.22 -5.05 11.79
C GLY A 21 33.03 -4.11 11.60
N GLY A 22 32.85 -3.61 10.37
CA GLY A 22 31.62 -2.98 9.91
C GLY A 22 30.56 -4.07 9.82
N GLY A 23 29.76 -4.21 10.88
CA GLY A 23 28.49 -4.91 10.79
C GLY A 23 27.69 -4.25 9.67
N TRP A 24 27.34 -5.04 8.66
CA TRP A 24 26.32 -4.66 7.68
C TRP A 24 25.05 -4.43 8.49
N ASP A 25 24.68 -3.16 8.61
CA ASP A 25 23.61 -2.70 9.43
C ASP A 25 22.28 -3.23 8.87
N SER A 26 21.68 -4.16 9.62
CA SER A 26 20.36 -4.71 9.31
C SER A 26 19.23 -3.68 9.41
N SER A 27 19.53 -2.41 9.70
CA SER A 27 18.60 -1.28 9.74
C SER A 27 17.98 -0.95 8.37
N PHE A 28 18.62 -1.32 7.25
CA PHE A 28 18.06 -1.06 5.93
C PHE A 28 16.90 -2.00 5.53
N LEU A 29 16.66 -3.09 6.26
CA LEU A 29 15.61 -4.07 5.91
C LEU A 29 14.26 -3.78 6.58
N ALA A 30 14.23 -2.99 7.64
CA ALA A 30 13.01 -2.68 8.39
C ALA A 30 12.16 -1.58 7.71
N ASP A 31 12.69 -0.90 6.70
CA ASP A 31 12.13 0.32 6.12
C ASP A 31 11.37 0.09 4.80
N ASP A 32 11.58 -1.05 4.13
CA ASP A 32 11.05 -1.30 2.77
C ASP A 32 9.50 -1.27 2.71
N ALA A 33 8.83 -1.76 3.76
CA ALA A 33 7.36 -1.77 3.82
C ALA A 33 6.77 -0.38 4.13
N GLU A 34 7.42 0.38 5.03
CA GLU A 34 7.00 1.76 5.31
C GLU A 34 7.28 2.68 4.11
N TYR A 35 8.40 2.47 3.42
CA TYR A 35 8.70 3.14 2.16
C TYR A 35 7.68 2.80 1.06
N ASP A 36 7.30 1.52 0.89
CA ASP A 36 6.29 1.13 -0.10
C ASP A 36 4.92 1.77 0.19
N ASP A 37 4.52 1.84 1.47
CA ASP A 37 3.28 2.52 1.86
C ASP A 37 3.34 4.05 1.65
N ALA A 38 4.52 4.66 1.80
CA ALA A 38 4.73 6.08 1.50
C ALA A 38 4.61 6.37 -0.02
N LEU A 39 5.00 5.43 -0.88
CA LEU A 39 4.92 5.55 -2.33
C LEU A 39 3.50 5.34 -2.88
N ARG A 40 2.60 4.74 -2.10
CA ARG A 40 1.20 4.56 -2.53
C ARG A 40 0.47 5.91 -2.58
N PRO A 41 -0.44 6.10 -3.54
CA PRO A 41 -1.36 7.23 -3.57
C PRO A 41 -2.07 7.40 -2.22
N GLN A 42 -2.05 8.62 -1.71
CA GLN A 42 -2.70 9.02 -0.46
C GLN A 42 -4.01 9.76 -0.73
N ARG A 43 -4.13 10.39 -1.91
CA ARG A 43 -5.32 11.09 -2.38
C ARG A 43 -5.89 10.47 -3.64
N LEU A 44 -7.18 10.69 -3.89
CA LEU A 44 -7.83 10.10 -5.06
C LEU A 44 -7.28 10.68 -6.37
N SER A 45 -6.86 11.95 -6.32
CA SER A 45 -6.19 12.64 -7.42
C SER A 45 -4.81 12.09 -7.79
N GLU A 46 -4.16 11.34 -6.89
CA GLU A 46 -2.83 10.75 -7.11
C GLU A 46 -2.91 9.36 -7.75
N VAL A 47 -4.13 8.80 -7.87
CA VAL A 47 -4.34 7.50 -8.50
C VAL A 47 -4.10 7.61 -10.00
N VAL A 48 -3.06 6.92 -10.47
CA VAL A 48 -2.73 6.84 -11.89
C VAL A 48 -3.52 5.70 -12.54
N GLY A 49 -4.26 6.03 -13.60
CA GLY A 49 -5.10 5.06 -14.33
C GLY A 49 -6.49 4.90 -13.71
N GLN A 50 -7.18 3.80 -14.06
CA GLN A 50 -8.52 3.46 -13.55
C GLN A 50 -9.56 4.61 -13.61
N ARG A 51 -9.47 5.48 -14.62
CA ARG A 51 -10.24 6.73 -14.73
C ARG A 51 -11.74 6.55 -14.45
N ALA A 52 -12.35 5.54 -15.06
CA ALA A 52 -13.77 5.29 -14.90
C ALA A 52 -14.14 4.84 -13.47
N GLY A 53 -13.24 4.14 -12.76
CA GLY A 53 -13.43 3.78 -11.36
C GLY A 53 -13.25 4.99 -10.45
N VAL A 54 -12.22 5.79 -10.70
CA VAL A 54 -11.91 7.03 -9.97
C VAL A 54 -13.06 8.04 -10.09
N GLU A 55 -13.54 8.34 -11.30
CA GLU A 55 -14.67 9.26 -11.51
C GLU A 55 -15.95 8.82 -10.78
N ARG A 56 -16.22 7.50 -10.73
CA ARG A 56 -17.36 6.99 -9.96
C ARG A 56 -17.18 7.23 -8.46
N LEU A 57 -15.99 6.99 -7.93
CA LEU A 57 -15.68 7.24 -6.52
C LEU A 57 -15.78 8.73 -6.19
N GLU A 58 -15.33 9.63 -7.07
CA GLU A 58 -15.49 11.08 -6.91
C GLU A 58 -16.97 11.46 -6.76
N VAL A 59 -17.84 10.95 -7.63
CA VAL A 59 -19.29 11.20 -7.54
C VAL A 59 -19.87 10.69 -6.22
N PHE A 60 -19.45 9.52 -5.74
CA PHE A 60 -19.88 8.98 -4.45
C PHE A 60 -19.42 9.85 -3.28
N LEU A 61 -18.13 10.21 -3.25
CA LEU A 61 -17.55 11.04 -2.19
C LEU A 61 -18.22 12.42 -2.14
N ASP A 62 -18.46 13.05 -3.30
CA ASP A 62 -19.14 14.33 -3.37
C ASP A 62 -20.59 14.25 -2.88
N ALA A 63 -21.30 13.18 -3.24
CA ALA A 63 -22.67 12.97 -2.77
C ALA A 63 -22.70 12.74 -1.24
N THR A 64 -21.78 11.94 -0.71
CA THR A 64 -21.60 11.68 0.72
C THR A 64 -21.30 12.98 1.49
N ARG A 65 -20.36 13.80 1.00
CA ARG A 65 -20.02 15.11 1.58
C ARG A 65 -21.21 16.08 1.57
N LYS A 66 -21.94 16.15 0.45
CA LYS A 66 -23.12 17.03 0.31
C LYS A 66 -24.27 16.64 1.24
N ARG A 67 -24.48 15.34 1.45
CA ARG A 67 -25.53 14.82 2.35
C ARG A 67 -25.11 14.79 3.82
N ASN A 68 -23.81 14.90 4.11
CA ASN A 68 -23.25 14.71 5.45
C ASN A 68 -23.67 13.35 6.07
N GLU A 69 -23.62 12.30 5.25
CA GLU A 69 -23.94 10.92 5.62
C GLU A 69 -22.71 10.04 5.48
N PRO A 70 -22.66 8.85 6.11
CA PRO A 70 -21.59 7.88 5.87
C PRO A 70 -21.50 7.45 4.40
N LEU A 71 -20.30 7.11 3.94
CA LEU A 71 -20.13 6.43 2.65
C LEU A 71 -20.84 5.08 2.70
N GLY A 72 -21.59 4.73 1.66
CA GLY A 72 -22.22 3.43 1.54
C GLY A 72 -21.21 2.28 1.51
N HIS A 73 -21.68 1.03 1.52
CA HIS A 73 -20.81 -0.12 1.36
C HIS A 73 -20.30 -0.21 -0.09
N LEU A 74 -18.98 -0.36 -0.26
CA LEU A 74 -18.33 -0.52 -1.55
C LEU A 74 -17.74 -1.93 -1.67
N LEU A 75 -17.95 -2.55 -2.84
CA LEU A 75 -17.23 -3.75 -3.26
C LEU A 75 -16.30 -3.38 -4.40
N LEU A 76 -14.99 -3.55 -4.18
CA LEU A 76 -13.99 -3.38 -5.24
C LEU A 76 -13.69 -4.75 -5.85
N ASP A 77 -14.18 -4.97 -7.07
CA ASP A 77 -13.99 -6.22 -7.80
C ASP A 77 -12.99 -6.05 -8.97
N GLY A 78 -12.27 -7.12 -9.29
CA GLY A 78 -11.42 -7.22 -10.48
C GLY A 78 -10.19 -8.12 -10.34
N PRO A 79 -9.42 -8.33 -11.42
CA PRO A 79 -8.16 -9.08 -11.42
C PRO A 79 -7.12 -8.63 -10.37
N PRO A 80 -6.22 -9.52 -9.91
CA PRO A 80 -5.16 -9.15 -8.97
C PRO A 80 -4.22 -8.07 -9.57
N GLY A 81 -3.64 -7.22 -8.72
CA GLY A 81 -2.68 -6.19 -9.15
C GLY A 81 -3.28 -4.88 -9.66
N LEU A 82 -4.61 -4.75 -9.73
CA LEU A 82 -5.28 -3.52 -10.22
C LEU A 82 -5.37 -2.36 -9.21
N GLY A 83 -4.70 -2.45 -8.07
CA GLY A 83 -4.69 -1.38 -7.06
C GLY A 83 -5.98 -1.27 -6.24
N LYS A 84 -6.75 -2.35 -6.06
CA LYS A 84 -7.99 -2.33 -5.25
C LYS A 84 -7.73 -1.89 -3.80
N THR A 85 -6.73 -2.49 -3.15
CA THR A 85 -6.36 -2.12 -1.77
C THR A 85 -5.89 -0.68 -1.70
N THR A 86 -5.14 -0.22 -2.70
CA THR A 86 -4.68 1.17 -2.83
C THR A 86 -5.86 2.14 -2.98
N LEU A 87 -6.84 1.82 -3.82
CA LEU A 87 -8.07 2.62 -3.95
C LEU A 87 -8.85 2.65 -2.63
N ALA A 88 -8.97 1.51 -1.93
CA ALA A 88 -9.65 1.45 -0.64
C ALA A 88 -8.95 2.29 0.44
N SER A 89 -7.61 2.32 0.45
CA SER A 89 -6.85 3.07 1.46
C SER A 89 -6.93 4.59 1.32
N VAL A 90 -7.28 5.08 0.13
CA VAL A 90 -7.42 6.50 -0.16
C VAL A 90 -8.76 7.07 0.34
N LEU A 91 -9.84 6.27 0.32
CA LEU A 91 -11.19 6.76 0.64
C LEU A 91 -11.34 7.38 2.04
N PRO A 92 -10.78 6.80 3.12
CA PRO A 92 -10.87 7.40 4.46
C PRO A 92 -10.15 8.74 4.54
N ARG A 93 -9.03 8.91 3.82
CA ARG A 93 -8.29 10.18 3.75
C ARG A 93 -9.10 11.27 3.05
N GLU A 94 -9.87 10.92 2.02
CA GLU A 94 -10.81 11.83 1.36
C GLU A 94 -11.98 12.24 2.26
N LEU A 95 -12.40 11.36 3.18
CA LEU A 95 -13.52 11.61 4.10
C LEU A 95 -13.07 12.13 5.46
N GLY A 96 -11.77 12.19 5.74
CA GLY A 96 -11.22 12.58 7.04
C GLY A 96 -11.51 11.57 8.15
N THR A 97 -11.60 10.28 7.82
CA THR A 97 -11.91 9.21 8.78
C THR A 97 -10.74 8.24 8.93
N GLU A 98 -10.75 7.45 9.99
CA GLU A 98 -9.77 6.38 10.19
C GLU A 98 -10.03 5.18 9.27
N LEU A 99 -8.98 4.41 8.98
CA LEU A 99 -9.03 3.18 8.19
C LEU A 99 -8.72 1.99 9.09
N GLN A 100 -9.62 0.99 9.09
CA GLN A 100 -9.39 -0.30 9.74
C GLN A 100 -9.31 -1.38 8.64
N ILE A 101 -8.18 -2.07 8.56
CA ILE A 101 -7.93 -3.12 7.56
C ILE A 101 -8.03 -4.47 8.26
N THR A 102 -8.76 -5.40 7.65
CA THR A 102 -8.83 -6.78 8.10
C THR A 102 -8.86 -7.71 6.90
N SER A 103 -8.48 -8.97 7.11
CA SER A 103 -8.57 -10.01 6.10
C SER A 103 -9.67 -11.01 6.48
N GLY A 104 -10.29 -11.66 5.49
CA GLY A 104 -11.31 -12.69 5.75
C GLY A 104 -10.84 -13.76 6.74
N PRO A 105 -9.64 -14.34 6.59
CA PRO A 105 -9.08 -15.27 7.57
C PRO A 105 -8.83 -14.67 8.95
N SER A 106 -8.54 -13.37 9.05
CA SER A 106 -8.36 -12.66 10.32
C SER A 106 -9.69 -12.47 11.07
N LEU A 107 -10.81 -12.43 10.34
CA LEU A 107 -12.15 -12.45 10.90
C LEU A 107 -12.54 -13.91 11.18
N SER A 108 -12.14 -14.44 12.34
CA SER A 108 -12.66 -15.74 12.77
C SER A 108 -14.18 -15.66 12.85
N ALA A 109 -14.89 -16.64 12.27
CA ALA A 109 -16.32 -16.80 12.52
C ALA A 109 -16.56 -16.77 14.04
N PRO A 110 -17.61 -16.06 14.52
CA PRO A 110 -17.93 -16.08 15.94
C PRO A 110 -18.04 -17.55 16.35
N LYS A 111 -17.16 -17.98 17.25
CA LYS A 111 -17.28 -19.28 17.91
C LYS A 111 -18.44 -19.12 18.89
N ASP A 112 -19.65 -19.45 18.46
CA ASP A 112 -20.66 -19.96 19.38
C ASP A 112 -20.17 -21.28 20.00
#